data_AF-A0A953HP07-F1
#
_entry.id   AF-A0A953HP07-F1
#
_cell.length_a   1.000
_cell.length_b   1.000
_cell.length_c   1.000
_cell.angle_alpha   90.00
_cell.angle_beta   90.00
_cell.angle_gamma   90.00
#
_symmetry.space_group_name_H-M   'P 1'
#
loop_
_entity.id
_entity.type
_entity.pdbx_description
1 polymer ?
#
loop_
_entity_poly.entity_id
_entity_poly.type
_entity_poly.pdbx_seq_one_letter_code
_entity_poly.pdbx_strand_id
1 'polypeptide(L)'
;MNDIRLPDLKFKLWTMMREDLVQYVPSFEDADTLLCPICCRSLRYEQFSIEHILPQQAVKLDPADVRNAIIKNERSGLTLLCSETLIVGNKSYAKGCNGWKGRNFDTRISDLLKQGPFSIQFADTHIIALLVVGYLGLFKQYGYRVALTESSLVVRNQFFNPRRFTKHLPLNSQMVLSGDPHTQYEPDTHAYWSDPVKVYVNGTKAIITIRNYSVILPLSYDPTVPLAKTLVYAPRKHVFRPDLRLAFE
;
A
#
# COMPACT_ATOMS: atom_id res chain seq x y z
N MET A 1 -27.21 -4.64 -5.88
CA MET A 1 -26.63 -3.36 -6.37
C MET A 1 -25.22 -3.63 -6.84
N ASN A 2 -25.08 -3.71 -8.17
CA ASN A 2 -23.90 -3.77 -9.01
C ASN A 2 -22.70 -4.57 -8.49
N ASP A 3 -22.73 -5.88 -8.78
CA ASP A 3 -21.52 -6.66 -9.05
C ASP A 3 -20.72 -5.90 -10.11
N ILE A 4 -19.76 -5.11 -9.66
CA ILE A 4 -18.72 -4.54 -10.49
C ILE A 4 -18.11 -5.72 -11.26
N ARG A 5 -17.98 -5.59 -12.58
CA ARG A 5 -17.27 -6.57 -13.41
C ARG A 5 -15.83 -6.69 -12.90
N LEU A 6 -15.61 -7.55 -11.91
CA LEU A 6 -14.32 -7.79 -11.26
C LEU A 6 -13.21 -8.15 -12.27
N PRO A 7 -13.49 -8.89 -13.37
CA PRO A 7 -12.50 -9.12 -14.41
C PRO A 7 -11.98 -7.82 -15.04
N ASP A 8 -12.87 -6.87 -15.35
CA ASP A 8 -12.51 -5.59 -15.99
C ASP A 8 -11.64 -4.74 -15.05
N LEU A 9 -11.94 -4.78 -13.73
CA LEU A 9 -11.21 -4.02 -12.73
C LEU A 9 -9.80 -4.56 -12.49
N LYS A 10 -9.64 -5.89 -12.39
CA LYS A 10 -8.31 -6.51 -12.21
C LYS A 10 -7.43 -6.20 -13.42
N PHE A 11 -7.97 -6.36 -14.63
CA PHE A 11 -7.26 -6.06 -15.87
C PHE A 11 -6.87 -4.58 -15.96
N LYS A 12 -7.79 -3.67 -15.63
CA LYS A 12 -7.48 -2.22 -15.59
C LYS A 12 -6.33 -1.90 -14.64
N LEU A 13 -6.36 -2.41 -13.41
CA LEU A 13 -5.29 -2.18 -12.43
C LEU A 13 -3.97 -2.79 -12.90
N TRP A 14 -4.00 -3.98 -13.50
CA TRP A 14 -2.84 -4.65 -14.05
C TRP A 14 -2.16 -3.82 -15.13
N THR A 15 -2.92 -3.36 -16.13
CA THR A 15 -2.41 -2.55 -17.23
C THR A 15 -1.82 -1.24 -16.73
N MET A 16 -2.54 -0.52 -15.85
CA MET A 16 -2.03 0.72 -15.26
C MET A 16 -0.72 0.51 -14.49
N MET A 17 -0.63 -0.57 -13.70
CA MET A 17 0.59 -0.89 -12.94
C MET A 17 1.73 -1.32 -13.88
N ARG A 18 1.46 -2.06 -14.97
CA ARG A 18 2.48 -2.42 -15.96
C ARG A 18 3.01 -1.19 -16.69
N GLU A 19 2.14 -0.31 -17.16
CA GLU A 19 2.52 0.95 -17.81
C GLU A 19 3.40 1.80 -16.88
N ASP A 20 3.06 1.89 -15.60
CA ASP A 20 3.88 2.58 -14.61
C ASP A 20 5.23 1.87 -14.38
N LEU A 21 5.25 0.55 -14.25
CA LEU A 21 6.49 -0.23 -14.08
C LEU A 21 7.47 -0.02 -15.24
N VAL A 22 6.99 -0.06 -16.48
CA VAL A 22 7.82 0.08 -17.70
C VAL A 22 8.53 1.43 -17.75
N GLN A 23 7.93 2.49 -17.17
CA GLN A 23 8.58 3.80 -17.09
C GLN A 23 9.88 3.79 -16.27
N TYR A 24 9.99 2.88 -15.29
CA TYR A 24 11.14 2.78 -14.38
C TYR A 24 12.02 1.57 -14.66
N VAL A 25 11.46 0.52 -15.28
CA VAL A 25 12.17 -0.72 -15.62
C VAL A 25 11.83 -1.13 -17.06
N PRO A 26 12.42 -0.48 -18.08
CA PRO A 26 12.06 -0.71 -19.49
C PRO A 26 12.21 -2.17 -19.96
N SER A 27 13.04 -2.98 -19.30
CA SER A 27 13.15 -4.41 -19.59
C SER A 27 11.87 -5.22 -19.33
N PHE A 28 10.82 -4.61 -18.78
CA PHE A 28 9.49 -5.20 -18.60
C PHE A 28 8.50 -4.85 -19.73
N GLU A 29 8.91 -4.09 -20.75
CA GLU A 29 8.05 -3.69 -21.87
C GLU A 29 7.46 -4.92 -22.58
N ASP A 30 8.33 -5.86 -22.98
CA ASP A 30 7.94 -7.10 -23.64
C ASP A 30 7.60 -8.25 -22.66
N ALA A 31 7.82 -8.06 -21.37
CA ALA A 31 7.59 -9.10 -20.36
C ALA A 31 6.10 -9.18 -20.00
N ASP A 32 5.48 -10.35 -20.09
CA ASP A 32 4.09 -10.55 -19.64
C ASP A 32 3.96 -10.73 -18.12
N THR A 33 4.72 -9.95 -17.36
CA THR A 33 4.76 -10.03 -15.91
C THR A 33 4.73 -8.64 -15.27
N LEU A 34 4.38 -8.63 -13.99
CA LEU A 34 4.34 -7.45 -13.13
C LEU A 34 5.05 -7.77 -11.82
N LEU A 35 5.72 -6.76 -11.23
CA LEU A 35 6.34 -6.89 -9.92
C LEU A 35 5.30 -6.73 -8.81
N CYS A 36 5.19 -7.65 -7.87
CA CYS A 36 4.34 -7.39 -6.69
C CYS A 36 4.86 -6.17 -5.91
N PRO A 37 4.02 -5.19 -5.54
CA PRO A 37 4.49 -3.95 -4.88
C PRO A 37 5.05 -4.19 -3.47
N ILE A 38 4.86 -5.37 -2.89
CA ILE A 38 5.39 -5.76 -1.59
C ILE A 38 6.63 -6.66 -1.73
N CYS A 39 6.49 -7.85 -2.31
CA CYS A 39 7.62 -8.79 -2.42
C CYS A 39 8.52 -8.56 -3.64
N CYS A 40 8.14 -7.71 -4.59
CA CYS A 40 8.85 -7.50 -5.86
C CYS A 40 9.14 -8.78 -6.67
N ARG A 41 8.39 -9.86 -6.43
CA ARG A 41 8.43 -11.02 -7.32
C ARG A 41 7.78 -10.65 -8.67
N SER A 42 8.44 -11.04 -9.75
CA SER A 42 7.92 -10.97 -11.12
C SER A 42 6.93 -12.11 -11.35
N LEU A 43 5.67 -11.78 -11.63
CA LEU A 43 4.55 -12.72 -11.64
C LEU A 43 3.61 -12.39 -12.80
N ARG A 44 2.86 -13.38 -13.30
CA ARG A 44 1.87 -13.24 -14.38
C ARG A 44 0.53 -12.74 -13.87
N TYR A 45 -0.35 -12.30 -14.79
CA TYR A 45 -1.66 -11.74 -14.48
C TYR A 45 -2.51 -12.61 -13.56
N GLU A 46 -2.52 -13.93 -13.77
CA GLU A 46 -3.33 -14.90 -13.01
C GLU A 46 -2.88 -14.98 -11.54
N GLN A 47 -1.63 -14.64 -11.27
CA GLN A 47 -0.96 -14.74 -9.97
C GLN A 47 -1.15 -13.50 -9.09
N PHE A 48 -2.05 -12.60 -9.49
CA PHE A 48 -2.47 -11.44 -8.70
C PHE A 48 -3.95 -11.50 -8.36
N SER A 49 -4.28 -10.89 -7.23
CA SER A 49 -5.65 -10.65 -6.79
C SER A 49 -5.87 -9.18 -6.51
N ILE A 50 -7.11 -8.71 -6.72
CA ILE A 50 -7.53 -7.39 -6.25
C ILE A 50 -7.38 -7.35 -4.74
N GLU A 51 -6.69 -6.32 -4.26
CA GLU A 51 -6.50 -6.03 -2.85
C GLU A 51 -7.24 -4.76 -2.47
N HIS A 52 -7.92 -4.79 -1.33
CA HIS A 52 -8.52 -3.63 -0.70
C HIS A 52 -7.52 -3.01 0.28
N ILE A 53 -7.06 -1.79 0.00
CA ILE A 53 -6.02 -1.12 0.81
C ILE A 53 -6.50 -1.01 2.27
N LEU A 54 -7.70 -0.49 2.48
CA LEU A 54 -8.45 -0.71 3.70
C LEU A 54 -9.22 -2.02 3.63
N PRO A 55 -9.14 -2.89 4.65
CA PRO A 55 -9.88 -4.14 4.67
C PRO A 55 -11.38 -3.91 4.53
N GLN A 56 -12.05 -4.79 3.78
CA GLN A 56 -13.51 -4.69 3.61
C GLN A 56 -14.25 -4.77 4.96
N GLN A 57 -13.68 -5.46 5.94
CA GLN A 57 -14.21 -5.59 7.30
C GLN A 57 -14.28 -4.21 7.97
N ALA A 58 -13.24 -3.39 7.82
CA ALA A 58 -13.21 -2.03 8.36
C ALA A 58 -14.27 -1.16 7.66
N VAL A 59 -14.28 -1.19 6.33
CA VAL A 59 -15.18 -0.36 5.49
C VAL A 59 -16.66 -0.79 5.62
N LYS A 60 -16.95 -2.01 6.06
CA LYS A 60 -18.32 -2.44 6.39
C LYS A 60 -18.89 -1.73 7.62
N LEU A 61 -18.03 -1.23 8.50
CA LEU A 61 -18.38 -0.54 9.75
C LEU A 61 -18.56 0.97 9.55
N ASP A 62 -18.30 1.50 8.35
CA ASP A 62 -18.59 2.90 8.03
C ASP A 62 -20.09 3.22 8.26
N PRO A 63 -20.42 4.49 8.61
CA PRO A 63 -21.78 4.97 8.76
C PRO A 63 -22.72 4.61 7.60
N ALA A 64 -24.00 4.36 7.89
CA ALA A 64 -24.94 3.86 6.89
C ALA A 64 -25.15 4.83 5.72
N ASP A 65 -25.25 6.11 6.01
CA ASP A 65 -25.30 7.22 5.06
C ASP A 65 -24.08 7.25 4.13
N VAL A 66 -22.86 7.10 4.67
CA VAL A 66 -21.64 6.96 3.89
C VAL A 66 -21.70 5.76 2.96
N ARG A 67 -22.12 4.59 3.47
CA ARG A 67 -22.19 3.35 2.68
C ARG A 67 -23.19 3.44 1.53
N ASN A 68 -24.23 4.26 1.68
CA ASN A 68 -25.23 4.53 0.65
C ASN A 68 -24.72 5.55 -0.37
N ALA A 69 -23.95 6.56 0.06
CA ALA A 69 -23.43 7.61 -0.81
C ALA A 69 -22.23 7.16 -1.65
N ILE A 70 -21.34 6.33 -1.10
CA ILE A 70 -20.05 5.99 -1.73
C ILE A 70 -19.85 4.48 -1.80
N ILE A 71 -19.50 4.00 -2.99
CA ILE A 71 -19.33 2.57 -3.25
C ILE A 71 -18.16 1.98 -2.45
N LYS A 72 -18.29 0.71 -2.07
CA LYS A 72 -17.30 0.00 -1.24
C LYS A 72 -15.86 0.09 -1.77
N ASN A 73 -15.67 -0.10 -3.08
CA ASN A 73 -14.36 -0.14 -3.70
C ASN A 73 -13.63 1.21 -3.65
N GLU A 74 -14.38 2.30 -3.72
CA GLU A 74 -13.84 3.65 -3.58
C GLU A 74 -13.40 3.88 -2.12
N ARG A 75 -14.29 3.60 -1.16
CA ARG A 75 -14.02 3.73 0.28
C ARG A 75 -12.90 2.87 0.82
N SER A 76 -12.55 1.79 0.12
CA SER A 76 -11.47 0.89 0.54
C SER A 76 -10.16 1.16 -0.16
N GLY A 77 -10.18 1.79 -1.34
CA GLY A 77 -9.02 1.87 -2.22
C GLY A 77 -8.62 0.49 -2.75
N LEU A 78 -8.15 0.46 -4.00
CA LEU A 78 -7.83 -0.80 -4.67
C LEU A 78 -6.39 -0.79 -5.19
N THR A 79 -5.76 -1.95 -5.14
CA THR A 79 -4.48 -2.25 -5.79
C THR A 79 -4.40 -3.73 -6.14
N LEU A 80 -3.27 -4.19 -6.67
CA LEU A 80 -3.00 -5.62 -6.86
C LEU A 80 -1.91 -6.09 -5.90
N LEU A 81 -2.15 -7.22 -5.26
CA LEU A 81 -1.13 -7.98 -4.53
C LEU A 81 -1.04 -9.39 -5.09
N CYS A 82 0.16 -9.98 -5.02
CA CYS A 82 0.32 -11.35 -5.47
C CYS A 82 -0.49 -12.33 -4.61
N SER A 83 -1.12 -13.28 -5.29
CA SER A 83 -1.79 -14.44 -4.73
C SER A 83 -0.94 -15.71 -4.81
N GLU A 84 0.17 -15.68 -5.55
CA GLU A 84 1.11 -16.80 -5.66
C GLU A 84 1.72 -17.17 -4.31
N THR A 85 1.88 -18.47 -4.06
CA THR A 85 2.38 -19.00 -2.78
C THR A 85 3.64 -18.26 -2.33
N LEU A 86 3.62 -17.75 -1.11
CA LEU A 86 4.71 -17.01 -0.49
C LEU A 86 5.34 -17.87 0.61
N ILE A 87 6.67 -17.93 0.62
CA ILE A 87 7.44 -18.58 1.67
C ILE A 87 8.06 -17.48 2.53
N VAL A 88 7.82 -17.52 3.85
CA VAL A 88 8.45 -16.60 4.82
C VAL A 88 9.07 -17.43 5.93
N GLY A 89 10.39 -17.45 5.99
CA GLY A 89 11.12 -18.44 6.78
C GLY A 89 10.74 -19.86 6.34
N ASN A 90 10.34 -20.72 7.29
CA ASN A 90 9.96 -22.11 6.99
C ASN A 90 8.45 -22.31 6.81
N LYS A 91 7.68 -21.24 6.58
CA LYS A 91 6.22 -21.30 6.49
C LYS A 91 5.73 -20.88 5.11
N SER A 92 4.82 -21.68 4.56
CA SER A 92 4.16 -21.42 3.28
C SER A 92 2.81 -20.73 3.49
N TYR A 93 2.51 -19.77 2.63
CA TYR A 93 1.29 -18.97 2.62
C TYR A 93 0.68 -18.99 1.21
N ALA A 94 -0.36 -19.80 1.02
CA ALA A 94 -0.93 -20.13 -0.29
C ALA A 94 -1.57 -18.96 -1.07
N LYS A 95 -1.79 -17.80 -0.43
CA LYS A 95 -2.42 -16.62 -1.04
C LYS A 95 -1.45 -15.44 -1.17
N GLY A 96 -0.15 -15.72 -1.19
CA GLY A 96 0.89 -14.72 -1.40
C GLY A 96 0.88 -13.56 -0.40
N CYS A 97 1.27 -12.38 -0.87
CA CYS A 97 1.24 -11.15 -0.09
C CYS A 97 -0.19 -10.73 0.27
N ASN A 98 -1.17 -11.00 -0.59
CA ASN A 98 -2.59 -10.69 -0.32
C ASN A 98 -3.08 -11.44 0.94
N GLY A 99 -2.89 -12.76 0.98
CA GLY A 99 -3.25 -13.57 2.15
C GLY A 99 -2.42 -13.26 3.39
N TRP A 100 -1.12 -12.93 3.22
CA TRP A 100 -0.29 -12.51 4.34
C TRP A 100 -0.81 -11.22 4.98
N LYS A 101 -1.19 -10.22 4.17
CA LYS A 101 -1.80 -8.98 4.66
C LYS A 101 -3.08 -9.27 5.43
N GLY A 102 -3.98 -10.04 4.82
CA GLY A 102 -5.25 -10.44 5.42
C GLY A 102 -5.08 -11.08 6.80
N ARG A 103 -4.08 -11.94 6.96
CA ARG A 103 -3.81 -12.64 8.21
C ARG A 103 -3.22 -11.74 9.31
N ASN A 104 -2.34 -10.79 8.94
CA ASN A 104 -1.52 -10.09 9.92
C ASN A 104 -1.99 -8.66 10.23
N PHE A 105 -2.69 -8.01 9.30
CA PHE A 105 -2.97 -6.57 9.38
C PHE A 105 -4.46 -6.23 9.34
N ASP A 106 -5.27 -6.99 8.59
CA ASP A 106 -6.66 -6.59 8.34
C ASP A 106 -7.50 -6.45 9.61
N THR A 107 -7.37 -7.39 10.56
CA THR A 107 -8.04 -7.28 11.87
C THR A 107 -7.59 -6.02 12.63
N ARG A 108 -6.29 -5.72 12.64
CA ARG A 108 -5.75 -4.56 13.36
C ARG A 108 -6.25 -3.24 12.79
N ILE A 109 -6.37 -3.14 11.47
CA ILE A 109 -6.96 -1.97 10.82
C ILE A 109 -8.46 -1.88 11.10
N SER A 110 -9.17 -3.01 11.06
CA SER A 110 -10.60 -3.04 11.41
C SER A 110 -10.86 -2.64 12.86
N ASP A 111 -9.98 -3.03 13.78
CA ASP A 111 -10.02 -2.64 15.20
C ASP A 111 -9.80 -1.13 15.34
N LEU A 112 -8.87 -0.56 14.57
CA LEU A 112 -8.56 0.88 14.57
C LEU A 112 -9.69 1.76 14.04
N LEU A 113 -10.34 1.33 12.96
CA LEU A 113 -11.34 2.16 12.27
C LEU A 113 -12.76 1.94 12.78
N LYS A 114 -12.96 1.03 13.74
CA LYS A 114 -14.25 0.79 14.37
C LYS A 114 -14.65 1.99 15.22
N GLN A 115 -15.88 2.49 15.04
CA GLN A 115 -16.44 3.54 15.88
C GLN A 115 -16.69 3.04 17.31
N GLY A 116 -16.37 3.90 18.29
CA GLY A 116 -16.62 3.65 19.71
C GLY A 116 -15.34 3.59 20.56
N PRO A 117 -15.47 3.33 21.87
CA PRO A 117 -14.33 3.24 22.76
C PRO A 117 -13.37 2.15 22.29
N PHE A 118 -12.09 2.49 22.24
CA PHE A 118 -11.02 1.59 21.88
C PHE A 118 -10.93 0.48 22.95
N SER A 119 -11.60 -0.65 22.72
CA SER A 119 -11.68 -1.73 23.71
C SER A 119 -10.39 -2.54 23.84
N ILE A 120 -9.40 -2.26 22.98
CA ILE A 120 -8.15 -3.02 22.85
C ILE A 120 -6.99 -2.09 23.17
N GLN A 121 -6.00 -2.59 23.92
CA GLN A 121 -4.77 -1.85 24.15
C GLN A 121 -4.05 -1.59 22.81
N PHE A 122 -3.87 -0.31 22.49
CA PHE A 122 -3.08 0.09 21.34
C PHE A 122 -1.65 -0.46 21.48
N ALA A 123 -1.10 -0.98 20.39
CA ALA A 123 0.15 -1.76 20.41
C ALA A 123 0.89 -1.59 19.08
N ASP A 124 2.19 -1.89 19.04
CA ASP A 124 3.05 -1.77 17.85
C ASP A 124 2.44 -2.41 16.60
N THR A 125 1.75 -3.55 16.75
CA THR A 125 1.07 -4.23 15.63
C THR A 125 0.02 -3.36 14.92
N HIS A 126 -0.61 -2.42 15.63
CA HIS A 126 -1.55 -1.46 15.05
C HIS A 126 -0.83 -0.38 14.23
N ILE A 127 0.30 0.11 14.76
CA ILE A 127 1.17 1.07 14.06
C ILE A 127 1.73 0.44 12.79
N ILE A 128 2.25 -0.79 12.89
CA ILE A 128 2.77 -1.56 11.75
C ILE A 128 1.67 -1.79 10.71
N ALA A 129 0.44 -2.10 11.13
CA ALA A 129 -0.67 -2.24 10.21
C ALA A 129 -0.95 -0.93 9.45
N LEU A 130 -1.00 0.21 10.15
CA LEU A 130 -1.17 1.52 9.53
C LEU A 130 -0.02 1.87 8.58
N LEU A 131 1.23 1.53 8.91
CA LEU A 131 2.37 1.70 8.01
C LEU A 131 2.22 0.89 6.72
N VAL A 132 1.76 -0.36 6.82
CA VAL A 132 1.53 -1.22 5.65
C VAL A 132 0.42 -0.68 4.77
N VAL A 133 -0.73 -0.32 5.36
CA VAL A 133 -1.83 0.29 4.61
C VAL A 133 -1.39 1.61 3.99
N GLY A 134 -0.67 2.43 4.75
CA GLY A 134 -0.16 3.71 4.29
C GLY A 134 0.81 3.55 3.13
N TYR A 135 1.65 2.52 3.16
CA TYR A 135 2.55 2.19 2.06
C TYR A 135 1.77 1.79 0.80
N LEU A 136 0.72 0.99 0.94
CA LEU A 136 -0.12 0.63 -0.20
C LEU A 136 -0.86 1.83 -0.77
N GLY A 137 -1.29 2.79 0.06
CA GLY A 137 -1.84 4.06 -0.40
C GLY A 137 -0.82 4.95 -1.10
N LEU A 138 0.40 5.03 -0.55
CA LEU A 138 1.53 5.71 -1.18
C LEU A 138 1.86 5.10 -2.56
N PHE A 139 1.86 3.76 -2.64
CA PHE A 139 2.02 3.03 -3.90
C PHE A 139 0.85 3.27 -4.87
N LYS A 140 -0.39 3.29 -4.40
CA LYS A 140 -1.56 3.62 -5.24
C LYS A 140 -1.41 4.99 -5.90
N GLN A 141 -0.81 5.96 -5.20
CA GLN A 141 -0.67 7.32 -5.71
C GLN A 141 0.57 7.52 -6.60
N TYR A 142 1.71 6.90 -6.26
CA TYR A 142 2.99 7.16 -6.94
C TYR A 142 3.61 5.94 -7.63
N GLY A 143 2.98 4.78 -7.56
CA GLY A 143 3.39 3.57 -8.28
C GLY A 143 4.77 3.02 -7.92
N TYR A 144 5.40 2.37 -8.90
CA TYR A 144 6.72 1.76 -8.82
C TYR A 144 7.84 2.76 -8.58
N ARG A 145 7.58 4.04 -8.84
CA ARG A 145 8.47 5.12 -8.42
C ARG A 145 8.83 5.02 -6.95
N VAL A 146 7.85 4.72 -6.10
CA VAL A 146 8.09 4.51 -4.66
C VAL A 146 8.50 3.06 -4.38
N ALA A 147 7.83 2.07 -4.99
CA ALA A 147 8.08 0.66 -4.66
C ALA A 147 9.53 0.20 -4.90
N LEU A 148 10.23 0.83 -5.85
CA LEU A 148 11.60 0.48 -6.23
C LEU A 148 12.68 1.28 -5.47
N THR A 149 12.32 2.02 -4.42
CA THR A 149 13.27 2.81 -3.61
C THR A 149 13.83 2.05 -2.40
N GLU A 150 14.95 2.52 -1.85
CA GLU A 150 15.54 1.95 -0.64
C GLU A 150 14.64 2.15 0.58
N SER A 151 14.00 3.31 0.71
CA SER A 151 13.12 3.58 1.85
C SER A 151 11.86 2.73 1.80
N SER A 152 11.35 2.40 0.62
CA SER A 152 10.25 1.44 0.51
C SER A 152 10.69 0.02 0.86
N LEU A 153 11.94 -0.39 0.55
CA LEU A 153 12.46 -1.68 0.97
C LEU A 153 12.39 -1.85 2.49
N VAL A 154 12.68 -0.79 3.27
CA VAL A 154 12.53 -0.82 4.73
C VAL A 154 11.07 -1.12 5.13
N VAL A 155 10.10 -0.49 4.49
CA VAL A 155 8.67 -0.69 4.79
C VAL A 155 8.18 -2.06 4.29
N ARG A 156 8.67 -2.54 3.15
CA ARG A 156 8.40 -3.89 2.62
C ARG A 156 9.01 -4.97 3.52
N ASN A 157 10.19 -4.73 4.10
CA ASN A 157 10.76 -5.62 5.12
C ASN A 157 9.92 -5.60 6.41
N GLN A 158 9.39 -4.44 6.80
CA GLN A 158 8.48 -4.33 7.94
C GLN A 158 7.18 -5.15 7.73
N PHE A 159 6.68 -5.24 6.50
CA PHE A 159 5.50 -6.06 6.15
C PHE A 159 5.66 -7.54 6.52
N PHE A 160 6.88 -8.10 6.38
CA PHE A 160 7.17 -9.48 6.76
C PHE A 160 7.55 -9.64 8.24
N ASN A 161 7.61 -8.54 9.00
CA ASN A 161 7.90 -8.51 10.44
C ASN A 161 6.72 -7.91 11.23
N PRO A 162 5.52 -8.51 11.21
CA PRO A 162 4.28 -7.86 11.68
C PRO A 162 4.20 -7.62 13.20
N ARG A 163 5.12 -8.21 13.98
CA ARG A 163 5.05 -8.21 15.45
C ARG A 163 6.05 -7.26 16.13
N ARG A 164 7.05 -6.76 15.39
CA ARG A 164 8.14 -5.95 15.92
C ARG A 164 8.63 -4.98 14.87
N PHE A 165 9.01 -3.78 15.27
CA PHE A 165 9.66 -2.85 14.36
C PHE A 165 11.03 -3.36 13.94
N THR A 166 11.32 -3.22 12.65
CA THR A 166 12.65 -3.48 12.12
C THR A 166 13.59 -2.35 12.53
N LYS A 167 14.85 -2.67 12.78
CA LYS A 167 15.88 -1.69 13.19
C LYS A 167 16.12 -0.57 12.18
N HIS A 168 15.73 -0.78 10.93
CA HIS A 168 15.91 0.16 9.83
C HIS A 168 14.77 1.17 9.72
N LEU A 169 13.66 0.95 10.42
CA LEU A 169 12.51 1.83 10.38
C LEU A 169 12.75 3.04 11.32
N PRO A 170 12.74 4.29 10.80
CA PRO A 170 12.95 5.48 11.62
C PRO A 170 11.93 5.62 12.75
N LEU A 171 12.34 6.19 13.89
CA LEU A 171 11.49 6.35 15.07
C LEU A 171 10.19 7.13 14.79
N ASN A 172 10.24 8.16 13.96
CA ASN A 172 9.05 8.93 13.58
C ASN A 172 8.03 8.10 12.78
N SER A 173 8.46 7.01 12.15
CA SER A 173 7.56 6.07 11.47
C SER A 173 6.92 5.09 12.46
N GLN A 174 7.40 5.03 13.70
CA GLN A 174 6.84 4.21 14.77
C GLN A 174 5.80 4.97 15.60
N MET A 175 5.38 6.15 15.13
CA MET A 175 4.41 7.01 15.80
C MET A 175 3.11 7.07 14.99
N VAL A 176 1.99 7.18 15.72
CA VAL A 176 0.66 7.42 15.14
C VAL A 176 0.07 8.66 15.79
N LEU A 177 -0.45 9.55 14.96
CA LEU A 177 -1.27 10.67 15.40
C LEU A 177 -2.73 10.32 15.16
N SER A 178 -3.58 10.58 16.15
CA SER A 178 -5.04 10.40 16.02
C SER A 178 -5.75 11.74 16.20
N GLY A 179 -6.77 11.97 15.39
CA GLY A 179 -7.76 13.01 15.58
C GLY A 179 -9.15 12.42 15.79
N ASP A 180 -10.15 13.30 15.81
CA ASP A 180 -11.54 12.91 15.93
C ASP A 180 -12.06 12.29 14.62
N PRO A 181 -12.76 11.14 14.67
CA PRO A 181 -13.35 10.53 13.49
C PRO A 181 -14.61 11.27 13.05
N HIS A 182 -14.81 11.40 11.74
CA HIS A 182 -16.12 11.75 11.21
C HIS A 182 -17.11 10.61 11.48
N THR A 183 -18.27 10.95 12.05
CA THR A 183 -19.31 9.98 12.43
C THR A 183 -20.48 9.92 11.45
N GLN A 184 -20.58 10.90 10.54
CA GLN A 184 -21.66 11.05 9.57
C GLN A 184 -21.12 11.47 8.19
N TYR A 185 -21.95 11.26 7.16
CA TYR A 185 -21.67 11.74 5.81
C TYR A 185 -22.15 13.17 5.64
N GLU A 186 -21.23 14.05 5.24
CA GLU A 186 -21.52 15.41 4.79
C GLU A 186 -20.93 15.59 3.38
N PRO A 187 -21.64 16.25 2.43
CA PRO A 187 -21.14 16.44 1.07
C PRO A 187 -19.73 17.03 1.00
N ASP A 188 -19.42 18.01 1.85
CA ASP A 188 -18.11 18.67 1.91
C ASP A 188 -16.99 17.74 2.41
N THR A 189 -17.34 16.65 3.09
CA THR A 189 -16.41 15.64 3.60
C THR A 189 -16.34 14.39 2.72
N HIS A 190 -16.91 14.42 1.50
CA HIS A 190 -16.88 13.28 0.57
C HIS A 190 -15.47 12.69 0.41
N ALA A 191 -14.46 13.55 0.25
CA ALA A 191 -13.06 13.14 0.09
C ALA A 191 -12.47 12.40 1.29
N TYR A 192 -13.00 12.58 2.51
CA TYR A 192 -12.60 11.79 3.68
C TYR A 192 -13.00 10.32 3.52
N TRP A 193 -14.11 10.06 2.82
CA TRP A 193 -14.69 8.74 2.61
C TRP A 193 -14.32 8.09 1.29
N SER A 194 -14.24 8.86 0.20
CA SER A 194 -13.92 8.34 -1.12
C SER A 194 -12.43 8.09 -1.36
N ASP A 195 -11.56 8.86 -0.68
CA ASP A 195 -10.12 8.66 -0.75
C ASP A 195 -9.57 8.24 0.62
N PRO A 196 -9.58 6.93 0.91
CA PRO A 196 -9.35 6.44 2.27
C PRO A 196 -7.91 6.63 2.77
N VAL A 197 -6.98 6.95 1.87
CA VAL A 197 -5.57 7.18 2.20
C VAL A 197 -5.09 8.45 1.49
N LYS A 198 -4.94 9.53 2.25
CA LYS A 198 -4.39 10.80 1.75
C LYS A 198 -2.89 10.85 2.00
N VAL A 199 -2.13 11.36 1.03
CA VAL A 199 -0.67 11.45 1.12
C VAL A 199 -0.22 12.89 1.01
N TYR A 200 0.55 13.33 2.00
CA TYR A 200 1.24 14.62 2.00
C TYR A 200 2.74 14.38 2.00
N VAL A 201 3.43 14.82 0.96
CA VAL A 201 4.87 14.67 0.83
C VAL A 201 5.57 15.90 1.38
N ASN A 202 6.60 15.68 2.19
CA ASN A 202 7.49 16.72 2.68
C ASN A 202 8.94 16.22 2.57
N GLY A 203 9.56 16.45 1.40
CA GLY A 203 10.92 16.02 1.09
C GLY A 203 11.07 14.50 1.18
N THR A 204 11.85 14.03 2.16
CA THR A 204 12.17 12.61 2.36
C THR A 204 11.17 11.89 3.28
N LYS A 205 9.98 12.45 3.48
CA LYS A 205 8.93 11.87 4.32
C LYS A 205 7.57 12.03 3.64
N ALA A 206 6.73 11.01 3.79
CA ALA A 206 5.31 11.09 3.48
C ALA A 206 4.50 11.01 4.78
N ILE A 207 3.64 11.98 5.02
CA ILE A 207 2.60 11.90 6.04
C ILE A 207 1.40 11.25 5.37
N ILE A 208 1.02 10.08 5.85
CA ILE A 208 -0.09 9.30 5.33
C ILE A 208 -1.24 9.40 6.31
N THR A 209 -2.35 9.97 5.87
CA THR A 209 -3.58 10.08 6.66
C THR A 209 -4.56 9.00 6.21
N ILE A 210 -4.92 8.12 7.14
CA ILE A 210 -5.90 7.06 6.98
C ILE A 210 -7.04 7.40 7.92
N ARG A 211 -8.13 7.94 7.38
CA ARG A 211 -9.25 8.45 8.19
C ARG A 211 -8.76 9.48 9.21
N ASN A 212 -9.02 9.26 10.49
CA ASN A 212 -8.60 10.10 11.60
C ASN A 212 -7.21 9.72 12.16
N TYR A 213 -6.50 8.78 11.53
CA TYR A 213 -5.14 8.41 11.92
C TYR A 213 -4.13 8.95 10.92
N SER A 214 -2.93 9.28 11.38
CA SER A 214 -1.80 9.63 10.52
C SER A 214 -0.53 8.91 10.94
N VAL A 215 0.22 8.43 9.95
CA VAL A 215 1.54 7.81 10.11
C VAL A 215 2.55 8.45 9.19
N ILE A 216 3.83 8.31 9.51
CA ILE A 216 4.91 8.85 8.69
C ILE A 216 5.64 7.70 8.02
N LEU A 217 5.78 7.75 6.70
CA LEU A 217 6.62 6.83 5.93
C LEU A 217 7.90 7.53 5.49
N PRO A 218 9.06 6.85 5.57
CA PRO A 218 10.29 7.37 5.02
C PRO A 218 10.26 7.28 3.49
N LEU A 219 10.83 8.29 2.82
CA LEU A 219 11.04 8.33 1.39
C LEU A 219 12.53 8.55 1.11
N SER A 220 13.03 7.94 0.04
CA SER A 220 14.42 8.18 -0.39
C SER A 220 14.54 9.55 -1.08
N TYR A 221 13.48 10.01 -1.73
CA TYR A 221 13.36 11.30 -2.39
C TYR A 221 11.89 11.67 -2.53
N ASP A 222 11.61 12.91 -2.91
CA ASP A 222 10.26 13.41 -3.14
C ASP A 222 9.64 12.85 -4.45
N PRO A 223 8.59 12.00 -4.41
CA PRO A 223 7.98 11.43 -5.60
C PRO A 223 7.09 12.41 -6.38
N THR A 224 6.87 13.64 -5.89
CA THR A 224 6.11 14.69 -6.60
C THR A 224 6.99 15.43 -7.61
N VAL A 225 8.28 15.53 -7.35
CA VAL A 225 9.24 16.21 -8.23
C VAL A 225 9.56 15.28 -9.40
N PRO A 226 9.35 15.62 -10.68
CA PRO A 226 9.67 14.72 -11.79
C PRO A 226 11.15 14.29 -11.76
N LEU A 227 11.43 12.98 -11.85
CA LEU A 227 12.80 12.54 -12.10
C LEU A 227 13.21 13.04 -13.48
N ALA A 228 14.33 13.76 -13.56
CA ALA A 228 14.92 14.09 -14.84
C ALA A 228 15.18 12.78 -15.59
N LYS A 229 14.46 12.55 -16.70
CA LYS A 229 14.73 11.48 -17.66
C LYS A 229 16.01 11.83 -18.43
N THR A 230 17.10 12.12 -17.74
CA THR A 230 18.31 12.67 -18.35
C THR A 230 19.08 11.58 -19.08
N LEU A 231 18.91 11.60 -20.41
CA LEU A 231 19.83 11.25 -21.51
C LEU A 231 20.52 9.88 -21.44
N VAL A 232 20.50 9.18 -22.58
CA VAL A 232 21.17 7.90 -22.88
C VAL A 232 22.66 7.85 -22.45
N TYR A 233 23.27 9.00 -22.18
CA TYR A 233 24.65 9.14 -21.70
C TYR A 233 24.75 9.53 -20.21
N ALA A 234 24.06 8.82 -19.32
CA ALA A 234 24.33 8.92 -17.88
C ALA A 234 25.56 8.04 -17.53
N PRO A 235 26.63 8.60 -16.93
CA PRO A 235 27.76 7.81 -16.45
C PRO A 235 27.27 6.71 -15.50
N ARG A 236 27.78 5.48 -15.65
CA ARG A 236 27.34 4.26 -14.91
C ARG A 236 27.12 4.46 -13.39
N LYS A 237 27.83 5.41 -12.77
CA LYS A 237 27.72 5.76 -11.34
C LYS A 237 26.42 6.47 -10.94
N HIS A 238 25.63 6.97 -11.89
CA HIS A 238 24.36 7.69 -11.63
C HIS A 238 23.12 6.93 -12.10
N VAL A 239 23.28 5.72 -12.64
CA VAL A 239 22.16 4.86 -13.03
C VAL A 239 21.58 4.26 -11.75
N PHE A 240 20.37 4.68 -11.38
CA PHE A 240 19.59 4.06 -10.33
C PHE A 240 19.37 2.59 -10.70
N ARG A 241 20.12 1.67 -10.08
CA ARG A 241 19.86 0.24 -10.19
C ARG A 241 19.12 -0.17 -8.93
N PRO A 242 17.82 -0.51 -8.99
CA PRO A 242 17.18 -1.18 -7.87
C PRO A 242 18.00 -2.44 -7.55
N ASP A 243 18.47 -2.58 -6.31
CA ASP A 243 19.19 -3.78 -5.90
C ASP A 243 18.20 -4.92 -5.70
N LEU A 244 17.95 -5.66 -6.79
CA LEU A 244 17.07 -6.81 -6.80
C LEU A 244 17.73 -8.07 -6.19
N ARG A 245 19.02 -8.02 -5.81
CA ARG A 245 19.69 -9.18 -5.19
C ARG A 245 19.06 -9.52 -3.84
N LEU A 246 18.56 -8.52 -3.12
CA LEU A 246 17.88 -8.69 -1.83
C LEU A 246 16.42 -9.14 -1.97
N ALA A 247 15.87 -9.27 -3.18
CA ALA A 247 14.51 -9.77 -3.39
C ALA A 247 14.43 -11.31 -3.44
N PHE A 248 15.58 -12.00 -3.46
CA PHE A 248 15.69 -13.44 -3.70
C PHE A 248 16.53 -14.21 -2.66
N GLU A 249 16.74 -13.67 -1.46
CA GLU A 249 17.34 -14.42 -0.32
C GLU A 249 16.28 -14.79 0.73
#